data_AF-A0AAJ6NYU5-F1
#
_entry.id   AF-A0AAJ6NYU5-F1
#
_cell.length_a   1.000
_cell.length_b   1.000
_cell.length_c   1.000
_cell.angle_alpha   90.00
_cell.angle_beta   90.00
_cell.angle_gamma   90.00
#
_symmetry.space_group_name_H-M   'P 1'
#
loop_
_entity.id
_entity.type
_entity.pdbx_description
1 polymer ?
#
loop_
_entity_poly.entity_id
_entity_poly.type
_entity_poly.pdbx_seq_one_letter_code
_entity_poly.pdbx_strand_id
1 'polypeptide(L)'
;MKLSPVYDPKSLSSSKVYRIDGAFYQYLRQSGSSAHPQYVFGYLPAPGHKTKSDLLLNRNKLISRCEEVVGMACNTTEAKESSEQLQLF
;
A
#
# COMPACT_ATOMS: atom_id res chain seq x y z
N MET A 1 6.84 -16.03 -3.98
CA MET A 1 5.86 -15.02 -3.55
C MET A 1 4.47 -15.62 -3.66
N LYS A 2 3.65 -15.56 -2.62
CA LYS A 2 2.27 -16.09 -2.64
C LYS A 2 1.30 -14.93 -2.67
N LEU A 3 0.41 -14.93 -3.66
CA LEU A 3 -0.66 -13.94 -3.80
C LEU A 3 -1.94 -14.55 -3.21
N SER A 4 -2.61 -13.80 -2.33
CA SER A 4 -3.89 -14.19 -1.76
C SER A 4 -4.94 -13.16 -2.13
N PRO A 5 -5.97 -13.51 -2.93
CA PRO A 5 -7.03 -12.56 -3.26
C PRO A 5 -7.71 -12.04 -1.99
N VAL A 6 -7.92 -10.73 -1.92
CA VAL A 6 -8.56 -10.08 -0.77
C VAL A 6 -10.06 -10.01 -1.04
N TYR A 7 -10.81 -10.93 -0.44
CA TYR A 7 -12.27 -10.95 -0.57
C TYR A 7 -12.99 -10.01 0.39
N ASP A 8 -12.36 -9.67 1.51
CA ASP A 8 -12.98 -8.82 2.52
C ASP A 8 -12.09 -7.62 2.89
N PRO A 9 -12.64 -6.40 2.87
CA PRO A 9 -11.89 -5.21 3.24
C PRO A 9 -11.44 -5.20 4.71
N LYS A 10 -12.06 -5.99 5.61
CA LYS A 10 -11.57 -6.12 6.99
C LYS A 10 -10.22 -6.83 7.09
N SER A 11 -9.83 -7.57 6.06
CA SER A 11 -8.50 -8.20 5.98
C SER A 11 -7.41 -7.21 5.57
N LEU A 12 -7.79 -5.98 5.18
CA LEU A 12 -6.84 -4.92 4.88
C LEU A 12 -6.12 -4.45 6.14
N SER A 13 -4.81 -4.29 6.04
CA SER A 13 -3.98 -3.77 7.11
C SER A 13 -2.90 -2.87 6.54
N SER A 14 -2.60 -1.79 7.26
CA SER A 14 -1.53 -0.85 6.88
C SER A 14 -0.14 -1.47 6.97
N SER A 15 0.06 -2.58 7.69
CA SER A 15 1.33 -3.30 7.74
C SER A 15 1.54 -4.29 6.60
N LYS A 16 0.54 -4.46 5.73
CA LYS A 16 0.55 -5.41 4.62
C LYS A 16 0.64 -4.70 3.27
N VAL A 17 1.18 -5.41 2.28
CA VAL A 17 1.30 -4.94 0.90
C VAL A 17 0.28 -5.64 0.02
N TYR A 18 -0.33 -4.85 -0.85
CA TYR A 18 -1.35 -5.27 -1.80
C TYR A 18 -0.88 -5.03 -3.22
N ARG A 19 -1.10 -6.01 -4.08
CA ARG A 19 -0.88 -5.89 -5.51
C ARG A 19 -2.20 -5.58 -6.19
N ILE A 20 -2.22 -4.48 -6.93
CA ILE A 20 -3.39 -4.00 -7.67
C ILE A 20 -2.92 -3.59 -9.06
N ASP A 21 -3.54 -4.16 -10.10
CA ASP A 21 -3.23 -3.82 -11.50
C ASP A 21 -1.73 -4.01 -11.85
N GLY A 22 -1.06 -4.95 -11.18
CA GLY A 22 0.37 -5.21 -11.37
C GLY A 22 1.32 -4.30 -10.57
N ALA A 23 0.81 -3.30 -9.87
CA ALA A 23 1.56 -2.39 -9.00
C ALA A 23 1.38 -2.72 -7.51
N PHE A 24 2.34 -2.32 -6.67
CA PHE A 24 2.29 -2.51 -5.23
C PHE A 24 1.77 -1.27 -4.52
N TYR A 25 0.88 -1.50 -3.57
CA TYR A 25 0.23 -0.47 -2.79
C TYR A 25 0.13 -0.89 -1.31
N GLN A 26 0.09 0.11 -0.44
CA GLN A 26 -0.17 -0.04 0.99
C GLN A 26 -1.56 0.48 1.31
N TYR A 27 -2.31 -0.23 2.14
CA TYR A 27 -3.55 0.31 2.67
C TYR A 27 -3.26 1.46 3.64
N LEU A 28 -3.80 2.65 3.36
CA LEU A 28 -3.62 3.83 4.22
C LEU A 28 -4.80 3.99 5.18
N ARG A 29 -6.01 4.10 4.61
CA ARG A 29 -7.23 4.36 5.37
C ARG A 29 -8.48 4.05 4.56
N GLN A 30 -9.60 3.90 5.26
CA GLN A 30 -10.92 3.92 4.64
C GLN A 30 -11.35 5.37 4.45
N SER A 31 -11.91 5.69 3.28
CA SER A 31 -12.50 6.98 2.95
C SER A 31 -13.92 6.75 2.41
N GLY A 32 -14.86 7.64 2.66
CA GLY A 32 -16.24 7.51 2.17
C GLY A 32 -17.25 7.13 3.24
N SER A 33 -18.51 7.05 2.83
CA SER A 33 -19.66 6.91 3.73
C SER A 33 -19.95 5.45 4.08
N SER A 34 -20.68 5.21 5.17
CA SER A 34 -21.09 3.85 5.59
C SER A 34 -21.82 3.05 4.51
N ALA A 35 -22.57 3.73 3.64
CA ALA A 35 -23.26 3.12 2.49
C ALA A 35 -22.32 2.81 1.29
N HIS A 36 -21.25 3.60 1.13
CA HIS A 36 -20.32 3.51 0.00
C HIS A 36 -18.88 3.62 0.51
N PRO A 37 -18.37 2.57 1.18
CA PRO A 37 -17.01 2.58 1.68
C PRO A 37 -16.01 2.54 0.52
N GLN A 38 -15.04 3.44 0.57
CA GLN A 38 -13.89 3.50 -0.33
C GLN A 38 -12.62 3.25 0.49
N TYR A 39 -11.60 2.74 -0.17
CA TYR A 39 -10.35 2.33 0.46
C TYR A 39 -9.23 3.05 -0.27
N VAL A 40 -8.43 3.78 0.50
CA VAL A 40 -7.32 4.58 0.00
C VAL A 40 -6.05 3.75 0.13
N PHE A 41 -5.36 3.61 -0.99
CA PHE A 41 -4.15 2.84 -1.14
C PHE A 41 -3.01 3.76 -1.58
N GLY A 42 -1.97 3.86 -0.76
CA GLY A 42 -0.75 4.59 -1.09
C GLY A 42 0.13 3.76 -2.00
N TYR A 43 0.61 4.32 -3.10
CA TYR A 43 1.55 3.65 -3.98
C TYR A 43 2.86 3.37 -3.22
N LEU A 44 3.37 2.14 -3.30
CA LEU A 44 4.66 1.73 -2.73
C LEU A 44 5.70 1.59 -3.85
N PRO A 45 6.27 2.68 -4.38
CA PRO A 45 7.51 2.56 -5.12
C PRO A 45 8.70 2.45 -4.17
N ALA A 46 9.76 1.81 -4.66
CA ALA A 46 11.09 1.88 -4.08
C ALA A 46 11.52 3.35 -3.86
N PRO A 47 12.38 3.63 -2.86
CA PRO A 47 12.77 4.99 -2.50
C PRO A 47 13.28 5.77 -3.72
N GLY A 48 12.57 6.83 -4.10
CA GLY A 48 12.95 7.71 -5.22
C GLY A 48 11.80 8.16 -6.13
N HIS A 49 10.70 7.41 -6.21
CA HIS A 49 9.56 7.81 -7.07
C HIS A 49 8.51 8.63 -6.29
N LYS A 50 8.56 9.95 -6.47
CA LYS A 50 7.70 10.97 -5.84
C LYS A 50 6.28 11.07 -6.42
N THR A 51 5.77 10.07 -7.13
CA THR A 51 4.42 10.17 -7.69
C THR A 51 3.44 9.61 -6.67
N LYS A 52 2.97 10.49 -5.77
CA LYS A 52 1.90 10.25 -4.79
C LYS A 52 0.56 10.05 -5.50
N SER A 53 0.41 8.94 -6.21
CA SER A 53 -0.88 8.58 -6.79
C SER A 53 -1.62 7.72 -5.78
N ASP A 54 -2.37 8.36 -4.88
CA ASP A 54 -3.30 7.66 -4.01
C ASP A 54 -4.34 6.94 -4.87
N LEU A 55 -4.46 5.63 -4.70
CA LEU A 55 -5.42 4.81 -5.41
C LEU A 55 -6.67 4.63 -4.54
N LEU A 56 -7.82 5.05 -5.08
CA LEU A 56 -9.12 4.88 -4.45
C LEU A 56 -9.85 3.67 -5.05
N LEU A 57 -10.16 2.70 -4.20
CA LEU A 57 -10.90 1.49 -4.57
C LEU A 57 -12.20 1.38 -3.78
N ASN A 58 -13.29 1.03 -4.46
CA ASN A 58 -14.54 0.63 -3.80
C ASN A 58 -14.48 -0.86 -3.47
N ARG A 59 -15.34 -1.34 -2.56
CA ARG A 59 -15.42 -2.77 -2.18
C ARG A 59 -15.44 -3.72 -3.39
N ASN A 60 -16.23 -3.41 -4.42
CA ASN A 60 -16.34 -4.24 -5.62
C ASN A 60 -15.03 -4.30 -6.43
N LYS A 61 -14.31 -3.18 -6.57
CA LYS A 61 -13.02 -3.16 -7.26
C LYS A 61 -11.92 -3.84 -6.44
N LEU A 62 -11.99 -3.71 -5.12
CA LEU A 62 -11.07 -4.37 -4.20
C LEU A 62 -11.14 -5.89 -4.35
N ILE A 63 -12.32 -6.50 -4.26
CA ILE A 63 -12.47 -7.96 -4.36
C ILE A 63 -12.08 -8.52 -5.73
N SER A 64 -12.15 -7.70 -6.78
CA SER A 64 -11.85 -8.13 -8.15
C SER A 64 -10.40 -7.90 -8.56
N ARG A 65 -9.70 -6.93 -7.98
CA ARG A 65 -8.37 -6.49 -8.45
C ARG A 65 -7.30 -6.44 -7.36
N CYS A 66 -7.65 -6.66 -6.10
CA CYS A 66 -6.72 -6.56 -4.97
C CYS A 66 -6.26 -7.95 -4.52
N GLU A 67 -4.95 -8.16 -4.55
CA GLU A 67 -4.30 -9.37 -4.09
C GLU A 67 -3.33 -9.01 -2.97
N GLU A 68 -3.47 -9.64 -1.80
CA GLU A 68 -2.50 -9.52 -0.71
C GLU A 68 -1.23 -10.28 -1.08
N VAL A 69 -0.08 -9.62 -0.92
CA VAL A 69 1.23 -10.23 -1.16
C VAL A 69 1.74 -10.83 0.14
N VAL A 70 1.42 -12.11 0.37
CA VAL A 70 1.79 -12.80 1.60
C VAL A 70 3.30 -12.93 1.70
N GLY A 71 3.86 -12.43 2.80
CA GLY A 71 5.31 -12.39 3.06
C GLY A 71 5.95 -11.03 2.77
N MET A 72 5.20 -10.06 2.23
CA MET A 72 5.65 -8.67 2.11
C MET A 72 4.94 -7.83 3.17
N ALA A 73 5.72 -7.39 4.16
CA ALA A 73 5.28 -6.42 5.14
C ALA A 73 5.89 -5.07 4.80
N CYS A 74 5.07 -4.03 4.73
CA CYS A 74 5.53 -2.67 4.63
C CYS A 74 5.91 -2.21 6.04
N ASN A 75 7.17 -2.42 6.38
CA ASN A 75 7.79 -1.60 7.40
C ASN A 75 7.95 -0.22 6.77
N THR A 76 7.04 0.71 7.07
CA THR A 76 7.35 2.13 6.99
C THR A 76 8.42 2.43 8.04
N THR A 77 9.59 1.81 7.91
CA THR A 77 10.81 2.44 8.32
C THR A 77 10.88 3.60 7.36
N GLU A 78 10.48 4.77 7.84
CA GLU A 78 11.02 6.02 7.36
C GLU A 78 12.42 5.71 6.85
N ALA A 79 12.67 6.01 5.58
CA ALA A 79 14.03 6.26 5.16
C ALA A 79 14.51 7.36 6.11
N LYS A 80 15.07 6.97 7.26
CA LYS A 80 16.06 7.74 7.96
C LYS A 80 17.10 7.91 6.88
N GLU A 81 16.98 9.06 6.23
CA GLU A 81 18.02 9.62 5.41
C GLU A 81 19.23 9.66 6.34
N SER A 82 20.02 8.58 6.35
CA SER A 82 21.38 8.62 6.84
C SER A 82 22.12 9.47 5.82
N SER A 83 21.85 10.78 5.88
CA SER A 83 22.78 11.81 5.47
C SER A 83 23.88 11.80 6.53
N GLU A 84 24.63 10.69 6.59
CA GLU A 84 26.00 10.70 7.03
C GLU A 84 26.75 11.45 5.94
N GLN A 85 26.65 12.78 5.95
CA GLN A 85 27.68 13.58 5.34
C GLN A 85 28.96 13.28 6.14
N LEU A 86 29.75 12.37 5.57
CA LEU A 86 31.17 12.25 5.80
C LEU A 86 31.81 13.60 5.47
N GLN A 87 31.86 14.52 6.45
CA GLN A 87 32.90 15.53 6.45
C GLN A 87 34.19 14.84 6.89
N LEU A 88 34.85 14.29 5.87
CA LEU A 88 36.21 13.82 5.95
C LEU A 88 37.14 15.04 5.80
N PHE A 89 37.77 15.42 6.91
CA PHE A 89 38.90 16.35 7.11
C PHE A 89 38.75 17.83 6.71
#